data_AF-A0AAN9IAE7-F1
#
_entry.id   AF-A0AAN9IAE7-F1
#
_cell.length_a   1.000
_cell.length_b   1.000
_cell.length_c   1.000
_cell.angle_alpha   90.00
_cell.angle_beta   90.00
_cell.angle_gamma   90.00
#
_symmetry.space_group_name_H-M   'P 1'
#
loop_
_entity.id
_entity.type
_entity.pdbx_description
1 polymer ?
#
loop_
_entity_poly.entity_id
_entity_poly.type
_entity_poly.pdbx_seq_one_letter_code
_entity_poly.pdbx_strand_id
1 'polypeptide(L)'
;MKLLSGDVEQKKFGGDTPYSIMFGLDICGYSTKKVHAILTYNDTNHLIKKDVPCETDQLTHVYTFILRPDATYSILIDYVEKQTGSLYKDLGYSPSKENQGS
;
A
#
# COMPACT_ATOMS: atom_id res chain seq x y z
N MET A 1 -4.67 0.30 8.20
CA MET A 1 -5.94 -0.33 7.79
C MET A 1 -5.67 -1.45 6.80
N LYS A 2 -6.46 -2.53 6.83
CA LYS A 2 -6.48 -3.58 5.79
C LYS A 2 -7.84 -3.58 5.10
N LEU A 3 -7.89 -3.72 3.78
CA LEU A 3 -9.10 -3.97 2.99
C LEU A 3 -9.11 -5.44 2.59
N LEU A 4 -10.16 -6.16 2.99
CA LEU A 4 -10.30 -7.60 2.82
C LEU A 4 -11.42 -7.90 1.81
N SER A 5 -11.43 -9.11 1.27
CA SER A 5 -12.54 -9.58 0.43
C SER A 5 -13.82 -9.75 1.24
N GLY A 6 -14.97 -9.84 0.55
CA GLY A 6 -16.26 -10.10 1.19
C GLY A 6 -16.37 -11.47 1.86
N ASP A 7 -15.51 -12.42 1.46
CA ASP A 7 -15.54 -13.82 1.95
C ASP A 7 -14.78 -14.01 3.28
N VAL A 8 -14.27 -12.94 3.89
CA VAL A 8 -13.49 -13.05 5.11
C VAL A 8 -14.36 -13.48 6.31
N GLU A 9 -13.92 -14.50 7.04
CA GLU A 9 -14.47 -14.85 8.34
C GLU A 9 -14.03 -13.83 9.40
N GLN A 10 -14.81 -12.76 9.59
CA GLN A 10 -14.45 -11.64 10.48
C GLN A 10 -14.10 -12.06 11.92
N LYS A 11 -14.72 -13.11 12.46
CA LYS A 11 -14.42 -13.63 13.81
C LYS A 11 -13.03 -14.25 13.94
N LYS A 12 -12.39 -14.61 12.82
CA LYS A 12 -11.03 -15.17 12.73
C LYS A 12 -10.01 -14.13 12.23
N PHE A 13 -10.39 -12.85 12.16
CA PHE A 13 -9.49 -11.81 11.69
C PHE A 13 -8.27 -11.65 12.61
N GLY A 14 -7.09 -11.55 12.02
CA GLY A 14 -5.81 -11.40 12.70
C GLY A 14 -4.69 -10.86 11.80
N GLY A 15 -3.46 -10.93 12.31
CA GLY A 15 -2.26 -10.45 11.62
C GLY A 15 -2.03 -11.13 10.27
N ASP A 16 -2.30 -12.43 10.18
CA ASP A 16 -2.03 -13.25 8.99
C ASP A 16 -3.23 -13.38 8.06
N THR A 17 -4.38 -12.76 8.38
CA THR A 17 -5.54 -12.79 7.50
C THR A 17 -5.21 -12.13 6.16
N PRO A 18 -5.47 -12.81 5.01
CA PRO A 18 -5.28 -12.25 3.69
C PRO A 18 -6.04 -10.93 3.50
N TYR A 19 -5.43 -10.01 2.79
CA TYR A 19 -6.00 -8.70 2.46
C TYR A 19 -5.59 -8.32 1.05
N SER A 20 -6.36 -7.45 0.39
CA SER A 20 -6.03 -6.93 -0.94
C SER A 20 -5.17 -5.67 -0.86
N ILE A 21 -5.45 -4.81 0.13
CA ILE A 21 -4.76 -3.53 0.32
C ILE A 21 -4.47 -3.35 1.81
N MET A 22 -3.25 -2.95 2.16
CA MET A 22 -2.95 -2.38 3.48
C MET A 22 -2.42 -0.97 3.31
N PHE A 23 -3.03 -0.02 4.02
CA PHE A 23 -2.62 1.38 3.99
C PHE A 23 -2.69 2.00 5.39
N GLY A 24 -1.66 2.74 5.76
CA GLY A 24 -1.64 3.50 7.01
C GLY A 24 -0.23 3.75 7.54
N LEU A 25 -0.16 4.54 8.61
CA LEU A 25 1.09 4.83 9.29
C LEU A 25 1.66 3.62 10.03
N ASP A 26 2.98 3.54 10.06
CA ASP A 26 3.77 2.63 10.88
C ASP A 26 4.86 3.42 11.59
N ILE A 27 4.70 3.48 12.92
CA ILE A 27 5.60 4.16 13.83
C ILE A 27 6.15 3.10 14.78
N CYS A 28 7.42 2.72 14.57
CA CYS A 28 8.12 1.75 15.40
C CYS A 28 9.48 2.30 15.81
N GLY A 29 9.59 2.63 17.10
CA GLY A 29 10.79 3.23 17.68
C GLY A 29 11.18 4.57 17.03
N TYR A 30 12.49 4.81 16.95
CA TYR A 30 13.03 6.05 16.39
C TYR A 30 13.27 5.99 14.87
N SER A 31 13.41 4.80 14.31
CA SER A 31 13.85 4.59 12.92
C SER A 31 12.70 4.40 11.93
N THR A 32 11.55 3.91 12.37
CA THR A 32 10.42 3.62 11.47
C THR A 32 9.32 4.63 11.70
N LYS A 33 9.15 5.54 10.75
CA LYS A 33 8.11 6.59 10.74
C LYS A 33 7.65 6.81 9.31
N LYS A 34 6.81 5.91 8.82
CA LYS A 34 6.41 5.93 7.41
C LYS A 34 4.98 5.50 7.19
N VAL A 35 4.46 5.84 6.02
CA VAL A 35 3.17 5.36 5.52
C VAL A 35 3.42 4.09 4.72
N HIS A 36 2.82 2.98 5.16
CA HIS A 36 2.74 1.77 4.33
C HIS A 36 1.64 1.91 3.29
N ALA A 37 1.96 1.50 2.08
CA ALA A 37 1.01 1.18 1.03
C ALA A 37 1.42 -0.16 0.44
N ILE A 38 0.60 -1.19 0.69
CA ILE A 38 0.86 -2.57 0.30
C ILE A 38 -0.30 -3.05 -0.55
N LEU A 39 0.03 -3.66 -1.68
CA LEU A 39 -0.91 -4.31 -2.58
C LEU A 39 -0.60 -5.79 -2.64
N THR A 40 -1.64 -6.61 -2.48
CA THR A 40 -1.50 -8.07 -2.59
C THR A 40 -1.84 -8.50 -4.00
N TYR A 41 -0.91 -9.19 -4.65
CA TYR A 41 -1.07 -9.76 -5.99
C TYR A 41 -0.41 -11.13 -6.03
N ASN A 42 -1.08 -12.13 -6.63
CA ASN A 42 -0.64 -13.52 -6.66
C ASN A 42 -0.15 -14.02 -5.29
N ASP A 43 -0.99 -13.83 -4.26
CA ASP A 43 -0.75 -14.19 -2.85
C ASP A 43 0.53 -13.58 -2.23
N THR A 44 1.11 -12.57 -2.88
CA THR A 44 2.32 -11.88 -2.44
C THR A 44 1.99 -10.45 -2.04
N ASN A 45 2.44 -10.04 -0.85
CA ASN A 45 2.33 -8.66 -0.37
C ASN A 45 3.45 -7.82 -0.97
N HIS A 46 3.10 -6.87 -1.84
CA HIS A 46 4.06 -5.98 -2.46
C HIS A 46 4.01 -4.58 -1.84
N LEU A 47 5.15 -4.14 -1.31
CA LEU A 47 5.31 -2.81 -0.74
C LEU A 47 5.59 -1.81 -1.86
N ILE A 48 4.93 -0.65 -1.82
CA ILE A 48 5.36 0.50 -2.60
C ILE A 48 6.73 0.93 -2.08
N LYS A 49 7.75 0.86 -2.96
CA LYS A 49 9.18 0.93 -2.58
C LYS A 49 9.63 2.26 -1.98
N LYS A 50 8.92 3.34 -2.24
CA LYS A 50 9.35 4.67 -1.83
C LYS A 50 8.81 4.99 -0.45
N ASP A 51 9.71 5.21 0.50
CA ASP A 51 9.34 5.60 1.85
C ASP A 51 8.66 6.97 1.84
N VAL A 52 7.40 7.00 2.29
CA VAL A 52 6.64 8.24 2.51
C VAL A 52 6.68 8.51 4.01
N PRO A 53 7.29 9.61 4.49
CA PRO A 53 7.31 9.93 5.91
C PRO A 53 5.89 10.19 6.41
N CYS A 54 5.59 9.76 7.64
CA CYS A 54 4.34 10.10 8.30
C CYS A 54 4.51 11.31 9.21
N GLU A 55 3.42 12.02 9.49
CA GLU A 55 3.40 13.08 10.49
C GLU A 55 3.50 12.47 11.89
N THR A 56 4.21 13.14 12.80
CA THR A 56 4.57 12.60 14.13
C THR A 56 4.21 13.54 15.29
N ASP A 57 3.48 14.61 15.03
CA ASP A 57 2.96 15.47 16.09
C ASP A 57 1.71 14.84 16.76
N GLN A 58 1.02 15.60 17.61
CA GLN A 58 -0.18 15.14 18.33
C GLN A 58 -1.48 15.62 17.69
N LEU A 59 -1.45 16.10 16.46
CA LEU A 59 -2.60 16.60 15.72
C LEU A 59 -3.25 15.47 14.90
N THR A 60 -4.46 15.74 14.44
CA THR A 60 -5.17 14.83 13.53
C THR A 60 -4.76 15.12 12.10
N HIS A 61 -4.35 14.07 11.38
CA HIS A 61 -3.96 14.14 9.98
C HIS A 61 -4.82 13.23 9.10
N VAL A 62 -5.06 13.63 7.86
CA VAL A 62 -5.83 12.87 6.87
C VAL A 62 -4.89 12.17 5.90
N TYR A 63 -4.92 10.84 5.89
CA TYR A 63 -4.13 10.00 4.98
C TYR A 63 -5.00 9.47 3.86
N THR A 64 -4.63 9.75 2.60
CA THR A 64 -5.40 9.32 1.42
C THR A 64 -4.53 8.46 0.50
N PHE A 65 -5.06 7.32 0.09
CA PHE A 65 -4.47 6.48 -0.96
C PHE A 65 -5.41 6.42 -2.16
N ILE A 66 -4.95 6.94 -3.29
CA ILE A 66 -5.69 6.96 -4.56
C ILE A 66 -5.08 5.90 -5.46
N LEU A 67 -5.86 4.89 -5.81
CA LEU A 67 -5.49 3.87 -6.79
C LEU A 67 -6.35 4.06 -8.04
N ARG A 68 -5.71 4.15 -9.21
CA ARG A 68 -6.40 4.44 -10.49
C ARG A 68 -6.43 3.20 -11.40
N PRO A 69 -7.44 3.08 -12.29
CA PRO A 69 -7.54 1.97 -13.24
C PRO A 69 -6.38 1.88 -14.24
N ASP A 70 -5.65 2.98 -14.47
CA ASP A 70 -4.47 3.03 -15.33
C ASP A 70 -3.18 2.52 -14.64
N ALA A 71 -3.33 1.81 -13.51
CA ALA A 71 -2.24 1.30 -12.68
C ALA A 71 -1.29 2.37 -12.13
N THR A 72 -1.79 3.60 -11.93
CA THR A 72 -1.10 4.64 -11.17
C THR A 72 -1.68 4.81 -9.78
N TYR A 73 -0.91 5.45 -8.90
CA TYR A 73 -1.36 5.78 -7.55
C TYR A 73 -0.90 7.15 -7.09
N SER A 74 -1.56 7.69 -6.07
CA SER A 74 -1.10 8.85 -5.30
C SER A 74 -1.30 8.60 -3.79
N ILE A 75 -0.37 9.08 -2.96
CA ILE A 75 -0.47 9.13 -1.50
C ILE A 75 -0.48 10.61 -1.11
N LEU A 76 -1.52 11.01 -0.39
CA LEU A 76 -1.68 12.37 0.11
C LEU A 76 -1.72 12.34 1.65
N ILE A 77 -1.15 13.39 2.24
CA ILE A 77 -1.27 13.70 3.66
C ILE A 77 -1.81 15.12 3.76
N ASP A 78 -2.92 15.29 4.47
CA ASP A 78 -3.66 16.56 4.58
C ASP A 78 -3.97 17.17 3.22
N TYR A 79 -4.41 16.30 2.30
CA TYR A 79 -4.74 16.63 0.91
C TYR A 79 -3.56 17.12 0.06
N VAL A 80 -2.33 17.09 0.58
CA VAL A 80 -1.10 17.41 -0.17
C VAL A 80 -0.49 16.12 -0.69
N GLU A 81 -0.26 16.04 -2.01
CA GLU A 81 0.42 14.89 -2.62
C GLU A 81 1.86 14.79 -2.12
N LYS A 82 2.19 13.65 -1.50
CA LYS A 82 3.54 13.33 -1.01
C LYS A 82 4.25 12.36 -1.95
N GLN A 83 3.50 11.54 -2.66
CA GLN A 83 4.03 10.56 -3.59
C GLN A 83 3.01 10.20 -4.67
N THR A 84 3.51 10.02 -5.89
CA THR A 84 2.78 9.41 -7.00
C THR A 84 3.68 8.44 -7.76
N GLY A 85 3.11 7.43 -8.40
CA GLY A 85 3.87 6.43 -9.12
C GLY A 85 3.02 5.50 -9.97
N SER A 86 3.70 4.54 -10.60
CA SER A 86 3.09 3.47 -11.39
C SER A 86 3.37 2.14 -10.72
N LEU A 87 2.32 1.33 -10.55
CA LEU A 87 2.42 0.01 -9.96
C LEU A 87 3.38 -0.89 -10.75
N TYR A 88 3.40 -0.82 -12.07
CA TYR A 88 4.33 -1.62 -12.88
C TYR A 88 5.79 -1.39 -12.52
N LYS A 89 6.18 -0.13 -12.31
CA LYS A 89 7.56 0.23 -11.93
C LYS A 89 7.89 -0.20 -10.51
N ASP A 90 6.97 0.03 -9.57
CA ASP A 90 7.22 -0.18 -8.16
C ASP A 90 7.15 -1.68 -7.78
N LEU A 91 6.21 -2.41 -8.37
CA LEU A 91 6.04 -3.86 -8.22
C LEU A 91 7.04 -4.67 -9.04
N GLY A 92 7.80 -4.03 -9.95
CA GLY A 92 8.75 -4.72 -10.84
C GLY A 92 8.08 -5.57 -11.92
N TYR A 93 6.80 -5.31 -12.19
CA TYR A 93 6.05 -5.97 -13.24
C TYR A 93 6.33 -5.29 -14.58
N SER A 94 6.86 -6.05 -15.54
CA SER A 94 7.01 -5.63 -16.92
C SER A 94 6.09 -6.50 -17.78
N PRO A 95 5.18 -5.91 -18.59
CA PRO A 95 4.33 -6.67 -19.53
C PRO A 95 5.13 -7.57 -20.48
N SER A 96 6.41 -7.26 -20.70
CA SER A 96 7.30 -8.05 -21.55
C SER A 96 7.68 -9.43 -20.99
N LYS A 97 7.46 -9.71 -19.70
CA LYS A 97 7.80 -11.01 -19.09
C LYS A 97 6.73 -12.08 -19.28
N GLU A 98 5.54 -11.72 -19.75
CA GLU A 98 4.44 -12.67 -19.97
C GLU A 98 4.60 -13.45 -21.29
N ASN A 99 5.39 -12.93 -22.25
CA ASN A 99 5.60 -13.55 -23.57
C ASN A 99 6.88 -14.41 -23.68
N GLN A 100 7.48 -14.86 -22.58
CA GLN A 100 8.68 -15.74 -22.59
C GLN A 100 8.47 -17.10 -21.92
N GLY A 101 7.22 -17.57 -21.89
CA GLY A 101 6.86 -18.91 -21.42
C GLY A 101 5.91 -19.61 -22.38
N SER A 102 6.40 -19.96 -23.56
CA SER A 102 5.80 -20.94 -24.48
C SER A 102 6.79 -22.07 -24.73
#